data_AF-A0A1M4DXF6-F1
#
_entry.id   AF-A0A1M4DXF6-F1
#
_cell.length_a   1.000
_cell.length_b   1.000
_cell.length_c   1.000
_cell.angle_alpha   90.00
_cell.angle_beta   90.00
_cell.angle_gamma   90.00
#
_symmetry.space_group_name_H-M   'P 1'
#
loop_
_entity.id
_entity.type
_entity.pdbx_description
1 polymer ?
#
loop_
_entity_poly.entity_id
_entity_poly.type
_entity_poly.pdbx_seq_one_letter_code
_entity_poly.pdbx_strand_id
1 'polypeptide(L)'
;MLLAACVVLASLTSCGYGRHERVLRSLPEMERVAQAMGPEDGSLDRPREIGEAEFQAVYRENDRVYFQVGENGPSVDPYGYVWSPEREPVDDSNPSVASSFEHLQGPWYRWSDSH
;
A
#
# COMPACT_ATOMS: atom_id res chain seq x y z
N MET A 1 -2.23 46.78 15.07
CA MET A 1 -1.83 45.37 15.22
C MET A 1 -2.74 44.53 14.34
N LEU A 2 -2.24 44.07 13.19
CA LEU A 2 -2.93 43.16 12.28
C LEU A 2 -2.03 41.92 12.18
N LEU A 3 -2.25 40.99 13.12
CA LEU A 3 -1.57 39.70 13.20
C LEU A 3 -2.68 38.65 13.14
N ALA A 4 -2.73 37.90 12.04
CA ALA A 4 -3.29 36.55 11.91
C ALA A 4 -3.95 36.37 10.54
N ALA A 5 -3.17 36.01 9.53
CA ALA A 5 -3.70 35.34 8.34
C ALA A 5 -2.55 34.79 7.50
N CYS A 6 -1.89 33.71 7.93
CA CYS A 6 -1.01 32.89 7.06
C CYS A 6 -0.59 31.55 7.70
N VAL A 7 -1.49 30.82 8.39
CA VAL A 7 -1.19 29.46 8.88
C VAL A 7 -2.33 28.50 8.59
N VAL A 8 -2.70 28.31 7.33
CA VAL A 8 -3.61 27.20 6.94
C VAL A 8 -3.27 26.61 5.56
N LEU A 9 -1.99 26.58 5.16
CA LEU A 9 -1.59 25.94 3.89
C LEU A 9 -0.51 24.85 4.04
N ALA A 10 -0.22 24.40 5.26
CA ALA A 10 0.80 23.37 5.53
C ALA A 10 0.23 21.98 5.91
N SER A 11 -1.10 21.81 5.93
CA SER A 11 -1.74 20.60 6.46
C SER A 11 -2.01 19.51 5.41
N LEU A 12 -1.92 19.80 4.11
CA LEU A 12 -2.29 18.83 3.06
C LEU A 12 -1.10 17.98 2.56
N THR A 13 0.15 18.43 2.70
CA THR A 13 1.32 17.61 2.36
C THR A 13 1.70 16.62 3.46
N SER A 14 1.27 16.89 4.70
CA SER A 14 1.56 16.06 5.88
C SER A 14 0.87 14.70 5.84
N CYS A 15 -0.35 14.61 5.28
CA CYS A 15 -1.12 13.35 5.30
C CYS A 15 -0.50 12.25 4.43
N GLY A 16 0.05 12.60 3.25
CA GLY A 16 0.66 11.63 2.34
C GLY A 16 2.08 11.24 2.77
N TYR A 17 2.90 12.24 3.12
CA TYR A 17 4.29 12.02 3.50
C TYR A 17 4.39 11.23 4.81
N GLY A 18 3.60 11.58 5.83
CA GLY A 18 3.56 10.85 7.10
C GLY A 18 3.03 9.42 6.97
N ARG A 19 2.13 9.16 6.00
CA ARG A 19 1.62 7.81 5.74
C ARG A 19 2.71 6.91 5.12
N HIS A 20 3.45 7.42 4.13
CA HIS A 20 4.52 6.66 3.50
C HIS A 20 5.63 6.31 4.50
N GLU A 21 6.06 7.26 5.34
CA GLU A 21 7.06 6.99 6.38
C GLU A 21 6.60 5.93 7.38
N ARG A 22 5.33 5.98 7.82
CA ARG A 22 4.77 4.95 8.71
C ARG A 22 4.81 3.56 8.07
N VAL A 23 4.53 3.46 6.76
CA VAL A 23 4.65 2.19 6.05
C VAL A 23 6.10 1.71 5.99
N LEU A 24 7.05 2.58 5.63
CA LEU A 24 8.47 2.21 5.58
C LEU A 24 8.99 1.67 6.92
N ARG A 25 8.54 2.26 8.04
CA ARG A 25 8.86 1.75 9.39
C ARG A 25 8.19 0.42 9.72
N SER A 26 7.08 0.11 9.06
CA SER A 26 6.28 -1.10 9.28
C SER A 26 6.68 -2.28 8.39
N LEU A 27 7.62 -2.10 7.46
CA LEU A 27 8.02 -3.17 6.52
C LEU A 27 8.43 -4.48 7.22
N PRO A 28 9.16 -4.50 8.35
CA PRO A 28 9.47 -5.74 9.05
C PRO A 28 8.23 -6.49 9.56
N GLU A 29 7.26 -5.77 10.12
CA GLU A 29 5.98 -6.33 10.58
C GLU A 29 5.12 -6.80 9.41
N MET A 30 5.07 -6.02 8.33
CA MET A 30 4.38 -6.40 7.09
C MET A 30 5.00 -7.65 6.48
N GLU A 31 6.32 -7.80 6.51
CA GLU A 31 7.00 -8.97 5.98
C GLU A 31 6.65 -10.23 6.78
N ARG A 32 6.59 -10.14 8.12
CA ARG A 32 6.12 -11.25 8.95
C ARG A 32 4.69 -11.67 8.59
N VAL A 33 3.81 -10.72 8.30
CA VAL A 33 2.44 -11.01 7.84
C VAL A 33 2.46 -11.68 6.47
N ALA A 34 3.25 -11.17 5.53
CA ALA A 34 3.36 -11.71 4.17
C ALA A 34 3.93 -13.14 4.14
N GLN A 35 4.92 -13.42 4.99
CA GLN A 35 5.52 -14.73 5.19
C GLN A 35 4.56 -15.73 5.87
N ALA A 36 3.73 -15.24 6.81
CA ALA A 36 2.76 -16.08 7.51
C ALA A 36 1.53 -16.41 6.68
N MET A 37 1.19 -15.56 5.70
CA MET A 37 0.07 -15.78 4.80
C MET A 37 0.37 -16.98 3.90
N GLY A 38 -0.39 -18.06 4.03
CA GLY A 38 -0.32 -19.23 3.17
C GLY A 38 -1.04 -19.01 1.83
N PRO A 39 -0.91 -19.95 0.88
CA PRO A 39 -1.67 -19.93 -0.38
C PRO A 39 -3.19 -20.09 -0.17
N GLU A 40 -3.59 -20.71 0.94
CA GLU A 40 -5.00 -20.91 1.31
C GLU A 40 -5.56 -19.79 2.19
N ASP A 41 -4.68 -18.91 2.69
CA ASP A 41 -5.11 -17.73 3.43
C ASP A 41 -5.64 -16.73 2.38
N GLY A 42 -6.97 -16.70 2.27
CA GLY A 42 -7.68 -15.78 1.39
C GLY A 42 -7.46 -14.31 1.76
N SER A 43 -8.30 -13.43 1.21
CA SER A 43 -8.20 -12.01 1.51
C SER A 43 -8.59 -11.67 2.96
N LEU A 44 -7.79 -10.81 3.58
CA LEU A 44 -8.14 -10.12 4.82
C LEU A 44 -8.84 -8.81 4.47
N ASP A 45 -10.11 -8.89 4.08
CA ASP A 45 -10.94 -7.77 3.59
C ASP A 45 -11.46 -6.83 4.71
N ARG A 46 -10.65 -6.56 5.73
CA ARG A 46 -11.02 -5.63 6.79
C ARG A 46 -9.86 -4.70 7.12
N PRO A 47 -10.15 -3.41 7.39
CA PRO A 47 -9.14 -2.47 7.85
C PRO A 47 -8.38 -3.03 9.05
N ARG A 48 -7.05 -2.99 8.97
CA ARG A 48 -6.18 -3.45 10.05
C ARG A 48 -4.88 -2.68 10.11
N GLU A 49 -4.38 -2.53 11.33
CA GLU A 49 -3.07 -1.97 11.60
C GLU A 49 -1.99 -3.07 11.55
N ILE A 50 -0.89 -2.78 10.87
CA ILE A 50 0.31 -3.62 10.81
C ILE A 50 1.51 -2.67 10.99
N GLY A 51 2.21 -2.79 12.11
CA GLY A 51 3.19 -1.78 12.52
C GLY A 51 2.49 -0.46 12.83
N GLU A 52 2.96 0.64 12.23
CA GLU A 52 2.38 1.99 12.32
C GLU A 52 1.43 2.31 11.14
N ALA A 53 1.15 1.36 10.26
CA ALA A 53 0.38 1.56 9.04
C ALA A 53 -0.97 0.83 9.07
N GLU A 54 -2.02 1.50 8.59
CA GLU A 54 -3.34 0.91 8.39
C GLU A 54 -3.53 0.50 6.92
N PHE A 55 -4.03 -0.71 6.72
CA PHE A 55 -4.32 -1.30 5.41
C PHE A 55 -5.79 -1.70 5.35
N GLN A 56 -6.45 -1.38 4.23
CA GLN A 56 -7.86 -1.72 3.99
C GLN A 56 -8.06 -3.20 3.69
N ALA A 57 -7.09 -3.80 3.00
CA ALA A 57 -7.04 -5.22 2.72
C ALA A 57 -5.60 -5.71 2.65
N VAL A 58 -5.41 -6.99 2.99
CA VAL A 58 -4.17 -7.72 2.70
C VAL A 58 -4.53 -9.04 2.05
N TYR A 59 -4.00 -9.30 0.88
CA TYR A 59 -4.33 -10.51 0.12
C TYR A 59 -3.12 -11.06 -0.62
N ARG A 60 -3.12 -12.37 -0.85
CA ARG A 60 -2.14 -13.05 -1.68
C ARG A 60 -2.68 -13.24 -3.08
N GLU A 61 -1.85 -12.95 -4.07
CA GLU A 61 -2.08 -13.33 -5.45
C GLU A 61 -0.80 -13.94 -6.00
N ASN A 62 -0.86 -15.22 -6.37
CA ASN A 62 0.30 -16.00 -6.79
C ASN A 62 1.46 -15.94 -5.77
N ASP A 63 2.63 -15.50 -6.21
CA ASP A 63 3.85 -15.33 -5.43
C ASP A 63 3.94 -13.98 -4.67
N ARG A 64 2.88 -13.16 -4.73
CA ARG A 64 2.88 -11.78 -4.21
C ARG A 64 1.88 -11.60 -3.09
N VAL A 65 2.21 -10.73 -2.13
CA VAL A 65 1.26 -10.29 -1.09
C VAL A 65 1.05 -8.78 -1.20
N TYR A 66 -0.20 -8.38 -1.36
CA TYR A 66 -0.64 -7.01 -1.56
C TYR A 66 -1.16 -6.43 -0.23
N PHE A 67 -0.76 -5.20 0.06
CA PHE A 67 -1.16 -4.41 1.22
C PHE A 67 -1.82 -3.13 0.72
N GLN A 68 -3.14 -3.09 0.65
CA GLN A 68 -3.92 -1.99 0.07
C GLN A 68 -4.13 -0.85 1.08
N VAL A 69 -3.92 0.40 0.65
CA VAL A 69 -3.87 1.58 1.54
C VAL A 69 -5.05 2.54 1.34
N GLY A 70 -5.65 2.56 0.15
CA GLY A 70 -6.77 3.45 -0.23
C GLY A 70 -8.15 2.83 -0.01
N GLU A 71 -9.17 3.68 0.19
CA GLU A 71 -10.57 3.28 0.35
C GLU A 71 -11.06 2.45 -0.84
N ASN A 72 -11.83 1.39 -0.54
CA ASN A 72 -12.56 0.62 -1.54
C ASN A 72 -13.79 1.42 -1.99
N GLY A 73 -13.84 1.81 -3.27
CA GLY A 73 -14.98 2.50 -3.85
C GLY A 73 -15.06 2.30 -5.37
N PRO A 74 -16.26 2.39 -5.97
CA PRO A 74 -16.38 2.32 -7.42
C PRO A 74 -15.61 3.47 -8.07
N SER A 75 -14.72 3.13 -9.02
CA SER A 75 -13.83 4.07 -9.74
C SER A 75 -12.68 4.66 -8.92
N VAL A 76 -12.30 4.02 -7.81
CA VAL A 76 -11.05 4.34 -7.10
C VAL A 76 -10.00 3.32 -7.51
N ASP A 77 -8.94 3.79 -8.15
CA ASP A 77 -7.79 2.95 -8.48
C ASP A 77 -7.09 2.51 -7.19
N PRO A 78 -7.03 1.19 -6.93
CA PRO A 78 -6.39 0.69 -5.73
C PRO A 78 -4.88 0.95 -5.80
N TYR A 79 -4.30 1.25 -4.64
CA TYR A 79 -2.87 1.43 -4.48
C TYR A 79 -2.42 0.94 -3.12
N GLY A 80 -1.12 0.67 -3.02
CA GLY A 80 -0.52 0.18 -1.80
C GLY A 80 0.89 -0.33 -2.02
N TYR A 81 1.17 -1.48 -1.41
CA TYR A 81 2.49 -2.06 -1.36
C TYR A 81 2.43 -3.54 -1.67
N VAL A 82 3.45 -4.04 -2.36
CA VAL A 82 3.57 -5.44 -2.74
C VAL A 82 4.86 -6.01 -2.19
N TRP A 83 4.73 -7.14 -1.52
CA TRP A 83 5.85 -8.02 -1.17
C TRP A 83 5.97 -9.09 -2.26
N SER A 84 7.09 -9.07 -2.98
CA SER A 84 7.40 -10.01 -4.06
C SER A 84 8.84 -10.52 -3.89
N PRO A 85 9.04 -11.61 -3.12
CA PRO A 85 10.37 -12.08 -2.74
C PRO A 85 11.08 -12.86 -3.85
N GLU A 86 10.33 -13.45 -4.78
CA GLU A 86 10.88 -14.34 -5.80
C GLU A 86 11.39 -13.58 -7.04
N ARG A 87 10.71 -12.50 -7.40
CA ARG A 87 10.98 -11.73 -8.63
C ARG A 87 10.39 -10.34 -8.57
N GLU A 88 10.86 -9.48 -9.47
CA GLU A 88 10.22 -8.19 -9.74
C GLU A 88 8.78 -8.41 -10.25
N PRO A 89 7.78 -7.71 -9.68
CA PRO A 89 6.42 -7.79 -10.16
C PRO A 89 6.30 -7.18 -11.56
N VAL A 90 5.50 -7.81 -12.40
CA VAL A 90 5.18 -7.34 -13.76
C VAL A 90 3.67 -7.12 -13.85
N ASP A 91 3.24 -6.28 -14.79
CA ASP A 91 1.82 -6.13 -15.10
C ASP A 91 1.30 -7.41 -15.78
N ASP A 92 0.67 -8.25 -14.98
CA ASP A 92 -0.04 -9.48 -15.37
C ASP A 92 -1.56 -9.37 -15.13
N SER A 93 -2.05 -8.15 -14.96
CA SER A 93 -3.46 -7.82 -14.74
C SER A 93 -4.32 -8.02 -16.00
N ASN A 94 -5.64 -7.99 -15.81
CA ASN A 94 -6.60 -7.97 -16.92
C ASN A 94 -6.29 -6.79 -17.86
N PRO A 95 -6.42 -6.92 -19.20
CA PRO A 95 -6.17 -5.82 -20.15
C PRO A 95 -6.96 -4.52 -19.90
N SER A 96 -8.01 -4.54 -19.08
CA SER A 96 -8.73 -3.35 -18.63
C SER A 96 -8.11 -2.65 -17.41
N VAL A 97 -6.97 -3.12 -16.91
CA VAL A 97 -6.25 -2.58 -15.74
C VAL A 97 -4.77 -2.52 -16.08
N ALA A 98 -4.16 -1.35 -15.92
CA ALA A 98 -2.71 -1.20 -16.01
C ALA A 98 -2.11 -1.05 -14.62
N SER A 99 -1.29 -2.01 -14.21
CA SER A 99 -0.61 -2.03 -12.92
C SER A 99 0.81 -1.47 -13.04
N SER A 100 1.18 -0.60 -12.12
CA SER A 100 2.54 -0.03 -12.02
C SER A 100 3.21 -0.44 -10.71
N PHE A 101 4.53 -0.67 -10.76
CA PHE A 101 5.34 -1.07 -9.62
C PHE A 101 6.60 -0.20 -9.52
N GLU A 102 6.81 0.43 -8.37
CA GLU A 102 8.01 1.23 -8.06
C GLU A 102 8.79 0.52 -6.94
N HIS A 103 10.04 0.14 -7.21
CA HIS A 103 10.87 -0.54 -6.21
C HIS A 103 11.17 0.37 -5.01
N LEU A 104 11.02 -0.16 -3.80
CA LEU A 104 11.32 0.55 -2.56
C LEU A 104 12.62 0.03 -1.93
N GLN A 105 12.60 -1.21 -1.46
CA GLN A 105 13.76 -1.88 -0.86
C GLN A 105 13.54 -3.38 -0.76
N GLY A 106 14.59 -4.18 -0.95
CA GLY A 106 14.49 -5.64 -0.85
C GLY A 106 13.32 -6.18 -1.71
N PRO A 107 12.41 -7.00 -1.14
CA PRO A 107 11.26 -7.56 -1.85
C PRO A 107 10.06 -6.61 -1.95
N TRP A 108 10.21 -5.32 -1.58
CA TRP A 108 9.10 -4.38 -1.47
C TRP A 108 9.01 -3.44 -2.66
N TYR A 109 7.79 -3.31 -3.17
CA TYR A 109 7.40 -2.39 -4.24
C TYR A 109 6.19 -1.59 -3.80
N ARG A 110 6.11 -0.34 -4.23
CA ARG A 110 4.87 0.41 -4.25
C ARG A 110 4.08 -0.01 -5.48
N TRP A 111 2.77 -0.18 -5.32
CA TRP A 111 1.86 -0.60 -6.38
C TRP A 111 0.71 0.39 -6.53
N SER A 112 0.26 0.59 -7.77
CA SER A 112 -1.01 1.23 -8.09
C SER A 112 -1.55 0.71 -9.42
N ASP A 113 -2.86 0.55 -9.46
CA ASP A 113 -3.60 0.24 -10.68
C ASP A 113 -4.11 1.51 -11.37
N SER A 114 -4.55 1.34 -12.61
CA SER A 114 -5.31 2.33 -13.38
C SER A 114 -6.32 1.63 -14.28
N HIS A 115 -7.60 1.99 -14.17
CA HIS A 115 -8.72 1.44 -14.97
C HIS A 115 -9.12 2.34 -16.15
#